data_AF-A0A4Q3RL65-F1
#
_entry.id   AF-A0A4Q3RL65-F1
#
_cell.length_a   1.000
_cell.length_b   1.000
_cell.length_c   1.000
_cell.angle_alpha   90.00
_cell.angle_beta   90.00
_cell.angle_gamma   90.00
#
_symmetry.space_group_name_H-M   'P 1'
#
loop_
_entity.id
_entity.type
_entity.pdbx_description
1 polymer ?
#
loop_
_entity_poly.entity_id
_entity_poly.type
_entity_poly.pdbx_seq_one_letter_code
_entity_poly.pdbx_strand_id
1 'polypeptide(L)' 'MEIKNRQAYYEYFIDDKLQAGIALLGTEVKSLRAGKASFADAYCLFQSGELWLRAMNISE' A
#
# COMPACT_ATOMS: atom_id res chain seq x y z
N MET A 1 -0.24 5.18 -13.25
CA MET A 1 0.77 4.26 -12.71
C MET A 1 0.07 3.36 -11.73
N GLU A 2 0.17 2.05 -11.93
CA GLU A 2 -0.45 1.06 -11.04
C GLU A 2 0.67 0.30 -10.35
N ILE A 3 0.91 0.59 -9.06
CA ILE A 3 1.93 -0.10 -8.27
C ILE A 3 1.26 -1.38 -7.74
N LYS A 4 1.70 -2.55 -8.21
CA LYS A 4 1.13 -3.86 -7.85
C LYS A 4 2.14 -4.69 -7.07
N ASN A 5 1.71 -5.28 -5.96
CA ASN A 5 2.49 -6.29 -5.25
C ASN A 5 2.35 -7.65 -5.95
N ARG A 6 3.21 -7.94 -6.94
CA ARG A 6 3.16 -9.20 -7.71
C ARG A 6 3.41 -10.44 -6.85
N GLN A 7 4.20 -10.32 -5.78
CA GLN A 7 4.51 -11.43 -4.88
C GLN A 7 3.26 -11.87 -4.10
N ALA A 8 2.45 -10.92 -3.64
CA ALA A 8 1.20 -11.23 -2.94
C ALA A 8 0.22 -12.04 -3.80
N TYR A 9 0.15 -11.78 -5.12
CA TYR A 9 -0.69 -12.55 -6.05
C TYR A 9 -0.15 -13.96 -6.35
N TYR A 10 1.12 -14.22 -6.07
CA TYR A 10 1.74 -15.53 -6.31
C TYR A 10 1.72 -16.40 -5.05
N GLU A 11 1.98 -15.81 -3.88
CA GLU A 11 2.08 -16.54 -2.62
C GLU A 11 0.73 -16.71 -1.90
N TYR A 12 -0.23 -15.82 -2.15
CA TYR A 12 -1.51 -15.80 -1.44
C TYR A 12 -2.69 -15.88 -2.41
N PHE A 13 -3.76 -16.54 -1.95
CA PHE A 13 -5.06 -16.50 -2.61
C PHE A 13 -5.83 -15.26 -2.15
N ILE A 14 -6.25 -14.42 -3.09
CA ILE A 14 -7.02 -13.21 -2.80
C ILE A 14 -8.50 -13.57 -2.90
N ASP A 15 -9.17 -13.60 -1.75
CA ASP A 15 -10.60 -13.88 -1.67
C ASP A 15 -11.42 -12.66 -2.10
N ASP A 16 -11.17 -11.51 -1.45
CA ASP A 16 -11.91 -10.28 -1.69
C ASP A 16 -11.01 -9.04 -1.81
N LYS A 17 -11.45 -8.05 -2.58
CA LYS A 17 -10.70 -6.80 -2.83
C LYS A 17 -11.45 -5.59 -2.32
N LEU A 18 -10.84 -4.88 -1.38
CA LEU A 18 -11.36 -3.63 -0.86
C LEU A 18 -10.64 -2.44 -1.50
N GLN A 19 -11.39 -1.41 -1.86
CA GLN A 19 -10.84 -0.15 -2.36
C GLN A 19 -11.04 0.95 -1.31
N ALA A 20 -9.96 1.63 -0.94
CA ALA A 20 -9.96 2.71 0.03
C ALA A 20 -9.08 3.88 -0.46
N GLY A 21 -9.38 5.09 0.02
CA GLY A 21 -8.49 6.23 -0.11
C GLY A 21 -7.39 6.16 0.96
N ILE A 22 -6.18 6.62 0.62
CA ILE A 22 -5.08 6.76 1.58
C ILE A 22 -4.88 8.25 1.88
N ALA A 23 -4.80 8.60 3.16
CA ALA A 23 -4.40 9.93 3.60
C ALA A 23 -2.87 10.02 3.62
N LEU A 24 -2.28 10.56 2.55
CA LEU A 24 -0.84 10.76 2.43
C LEU A 24 -0.41 12.14 2.91
N LEU A 25 0.82 12.24 3.42
CA LEU A 25 1.46 13.51 3.74
C LEU A 25 2.19 14.07 2.50
N GLY A 26 2.28 15.39 2.39
CA GLY A 26 2.56 16.09 1.13
C GLY A 26 3.85 15.68 0.38
N THR A 27 4.90 15.24 1.09
CA THR A 27 6.14 14.74 0.48
C THR A 27 5.95 13.37 -0.19
N GLU A 28 5.14 12.50 0.40
CA GLU A 28 4.87 11.14 -0.10
C GLU A 28 4.11 11.14 -1.42
N VAL A 29 3.26 12.15 -1.65
CA VAL A 29 2.50 12.30 -2.90
C VAL A 29 3.43 12.44 -4.12
N LYS A 30 4.57 13.14 -3.96
CA LYS A 30 5.55 13.30 -5.04
C LYS A 30 6.25 11.98 -5.35
N SER A 31 6.71 11.28 -4.31
CA SER A 31 7.41 9.99 -4.43
C SER A 31 6.51 8.88 -4.99
N LEU A 32 5.23 8.85 -4.59
CA LEU A 32 4.25 7.90 -5.13
C LEU A 32 3.97 8.15 -6.62
N ARG A 33 3.88 9.42 -7.04
CA ARG A 33 3.74 9.79 -8.45
C ARG A 33 4.97 9.42 -9.28
N ALA A 34 6.15 9.42 -8.66
CA ALA A 34 7.39 8.94 -9.28
C ALA A 34 7.50 7.40 -9.34
N GLY A 35 6.52 6.67 -8.78
CA GLY A 35 6.53 5.20 -8.73
C GLY A 35 7.53 4.63 -7.72
N LYS A 36 8.07 5.45 -6.82
CA LYS A 36 9.05 5.05 -5.81
C LYS A 36 8.37 4.52 -4.53
N ALA A 37 7.49 3.56 -4.69
CA ALA A 37 6.81 2.93 -3.56
C ALA A 37 6.95 1.41 -3.63
N SER A 38 7.31 0.79 -2.50
CA SER A 38 7.42 -0.65 -2.36
C SER A 38 6.42 -1.16 -1.33
N PHE A 39 5.71 -2.21 -1.70
CA PHE A 39 4.79 -2.95 -0.83
C PHE A 39 5.42 -4.22 -0.25
N ALA A 40 6.74 -4.37 -0.35
CA ALA A 40 7.45 -5.50 0.27
C ALA A 40 7.17 -5.50 1.77
N ASP A 41 6.57 -6.58 2.27
CA ASP A 41 6.13 -6.78 3.66
C ASP A 41 5.07 -5.80 4.20
N ALA A 42 4.45 -5.00 3.32
CA ALA A 42 3.37 -4.09 3.71
C ALA A 42 2.07 -4.85 3.98
N TYR A 43 1.36 -4.48 5.05
CA TYR A 43 0.08 -5.08 5.42
C TYR A 43 -0.92 -4.02 5.90
N CYS A 44 -2.20 -4.33 5.73
CA CYS A 44 -3.29 -3.51 6.25
C CYS A 44 -3.78 -4.06 7.59
N LEU A 45 -3.99 -3.19 8.57
CA LEU A 45 -4.51 -3.53 9.89
C LEU A 45 -5.78 -2.72 10.16
N PHE A 46 -6.85 -3.39 10.54
CA PHE A 46 -8.02 -2.70 11.10
C PHE A 46 -7.77 -2.43 12.58
N GLN A 47 -7.72 -1.16 12.96
CA GLN A 47 -7.52 -0.76 14.35
C GLN A 47 -8.51 0.35 14.69
N SER A 48 -9.30 0.15 15.75
CA SER A 48 -10.24 1.16 16.29
C SER A 48 -11.26 1.70 15.28
N GLY A 49 -11.67 0.90 14.29
CA GLY A 49 -12.60 1.32 13.23
C GLY A 49 -11.93 1.99 12.02
N GLU A 50 -10.61 2.10 12.02
CA GLU A 50 -9.83 2.68 10.93
C GLU A 50 -8.95 1.62 10.26
N LEU A 51 -8.72 1.79 8.96
CA LEU A 51 -7.82 0.95 8.17
C LEU A 51 -6.45 1.60 8.09
N TRP A 52 -5.44 0.93 8.65
CA TRP A 52 -4.07 1.40 8.69
C TRP A 52 -3.20 0.59 7.75
N LEU A 53 -2.48 1.26 6.85
CA LEU A 53 -1.43 0.64 6.05
C LEU A 53 -0.10 0.74 6.80
N ARG A 54 0.52 -0.40 7.11
CA ARG A 54 1.80 -0.49 7.82
C ARG A 54 2.86 -1.16 6.96
N ALA A 55 4.12 -0.89 7.28
CA ALA A 55 5.30 -1.44 6.61
C ALA A 55 5.40 -1.13 5.10
N MET A 56 4.64 -0.15 4.60
CA MET A 56 4.86 0.39 3.26
C MET A 56 6.11 1.28 3.27
N ASN A 57 7.02 1.06 2.32
CA ASN A 57 8.19 1.90 2.14
C ASN A 57 7.97 2.85 0.96
N ILE A 58 8.04 4.15 1.22
CA ILE A 58 8.01 5.20 0.20
C ILE A 58 9.39 5.84 0.18
N SER A 59 10.11 5.65 -0.91
CA SER A 59 11.45 6.22 -1.07
C SER A 59 11.34 7.65 -1.60
N GLU A 60 12.11 8.57 -1.02
CA GLU A 60 12.09 10.01 -1.36
C GLU A 60 12.33 10.28 -2.86
#